data_AF-A0A644ZAV3-F1
#
_entry.id   AF-A0A644ZAV3-F1
#
_cell.length_a   1.000
_cell.length_b   1.000
_cell.length_c   1.000
_cell.angle_alpha   90.00
_cell.angle_beta   90.00
_cell.angle_gamma   90.00
#
_symmetry.space_group_name_H-M   'P 1'
#
loop_
_entity.id
_entity.type
_entity.pdbx_description
1 polymer ?
#
loop_
_entity_poly.entity_id
_entity_poly.type
_entity_poly.pdbx_seq_one_letter_code
_entity_poly.pdbx_strand_id
1 'polypeptide(L)' 'MENVEDVVSVGQKLQVEISDIDDRGKLSLVPVIEESEEKTSEQN' A
#
# COMPACT_ATOMS: atom_id res chain seq x y z
N MET A 1 15.63 -1.68 10.79
CA MET A 1 14.67 -1.97 9.71
C MET A 1 13.31 -1.91 10.39
N GLU A 2 12.46 -0.95 10.03
CA GLU A 2 11.05 -0.96 10.48
C GLU A 2 10.35 -2.16 9.84
N ASN A 3 9.55 -2.90 10.62
CA ASN A 3 8.80 -4.04 10.08
C ASN A 3 7.45 -3.57 9.57
N VAL A 4 6.93 -4.24 8.54
CA VAL A 4 5.60 -3.97 7.96
C VAL A 4 4.48 -4.10 9.01
N GLU A 5 4.70 -4.92 10.03
CA GLU A 5 3.79 -5.10 11.17
C GLU A 5 3.68 -3.85 12.05
N ASP A 6 4.66 -2.95 12.00
CA ASP A 6 4.69 -1.71 12.80
C ASP A 6 3.87 -0.57 12.15
N VAL A 7 3.46 -0.70 10.87
CA VAL A 7 2.73 0.33 10.11
C VAL A 7 1.26 -0.03 9.83
N VAL A 8 0.88 -1.31 9.85
CA VAL A 8 -0.51 -1.75 9.64
C VAL A 8 -0.85 -2.97 10.49
N SER A 9 -2.04 -2.98 11.08
CA SER A 9 -2.53 -4.08 11.91
C SER A 9 -3.48 -5.02 11.15
N VAL A 10 -3.45 -6.32 11.50
CA VAL A 10 -4.40 -7.30 10.95
C VAL A 10 -5.83 -6.95 11.37
N GLY A 11 -6.75 -6.92 10.41
CA GLY A 11 -8.16 -6.57 10.64
C GLY A 11 -8.45 -5.07 10.59
N GLN A 12 -7.43 -4.22 10.42
CA GLN A 12 -7.60 -2.80 10.16
C GLN A 12 -8.31 -2.58 8.82
N LYS A 13 -9.30 -1.69 8.80
CA LYS A 13 -9.94 -1.22 7.57
C LYS A 13 -9.17 -0.02 7.04
N LEU A 14 -8.78 -0.04 5.77
CA LEU A 14 -8.16 1.09 5.08
C LEU A 14 -8.76 1.27 3.68
N GLN A 15 -8.67 2.49 3.16
CA GLN A 15 -9.01 2.78 1.78
C GLN A 15 -7.80 2.48 0.89
N VAL A 16 -8.04 1.76 -0.20
CA VAL A 16 -7.02 1.37 -1.17
C VAL A 16 -7.52 1.63 -2.58
N GLU A 17 -6.57 1.86 -3.47
CA GLU A 17 -6.77 1.84 -4.91
C GLU A 17 -6.22 0.53 -5.49
N ILE A 18 -6.87 0.03 -6.55
CA ILE A 18 -6.40 -1.15 -7.28
C ILE A 18 -5.42 -0.69 -8.35
N SER A 19 -4.17 -1.13 -8.26
CA SER A 19 -3.12 -0.74 -9.21
C SER A 19 -3.00 -1.68 -10.41
N ASP A 20 -3.19 -2.99 -10.19
CA ASP A 20 -3.08 -3.99 -11.25
C ASP A 20 -3.88 -5.26 -10.92
N ILE A 21 -4.30 -5.97 -11.96
CA ILE A 21 -4.97 -7.26 -11.87
C ILE A 21 -4.23 -8.27 -12.74
N ASP A 22 -3.62 -9.28 -12.11
CA ASP A 22 -2.96 -10.35 -12.84
C ASP A 22 -3.98 -11.39 -13.38
N ASP A 23 -3.55 -12.12 -14.40
CA ASP A 23 -4.33 -13.17 -15.07
C ASP A 23 -4.65 -14.38 -14.17
N ARG A 24 -3.99 -14.47 -13.01
CA ARG A 24 -4.23 -15.49 -11.98
C ARG A 24 -5.21 -15.00 -10.90
N GLY A 25 -5.75 -13.80 -11.04
CA GLY A 25 -6.71 -13.19 -10.11
C GLY A 25 -6.07 -12.56 -8.87
N LYS A 26 -4.76 -12.29 -8.87
CA LYS A 26 -4.13 -11.48 -7.82
C LYS A 26 -4.36 -10.00 -8.10
N LEU A 27 -4.66 -9.29 -7.03
CA LEU A 27 -4.87 -7.85 -7.04
C LEU A 27 -3.67 -7.19 -6.35
N SER A 28 -3.06 -6.24 -7.05
CA SER A 28 -2.08 -5.32 -6.46
C SER A 28 -2.84 -4.10 -5.92
N LEU A 29 -2.59 -3.74 -4.66
CA LEU A 29 -3.31 -2.67 -3.97
C LEU A 29 -2.34 -1.62 -3.44
N VAL A 30 -2.71 -0.35 -3.55
CA VAL A 30 -1.95 0.79 -3.03
C VAL A 30 -2.83 1.56 -2.04
N PRO A 31 -2.33 1.87 -0.83
CA PRO A 31 -3.09 2.68 0.13
C PRO A 31 -3.33 4.08 -0.41
N VAL A 32 -4.55 4.60 -0.23
CA VAL A 32 -4.87 5.98 -0.57
C VAL A 32 -4.34 6.87 0.56
N ILE A 33 -3.35 7.72 0.23
CA ILE A 33 -2.84 8.76 1.12
C ILE A 33 -3.48 10.06 0.65
N GLU A 34 -4.29 10.70 1.49
CA GLU A 34 -4.81 12.04 1.18
C GLU A 34 -3.61 12.97 0.97
N GLU A 35 -3.56 13.70 -0.15
CA GLU A 35 -2.44 14.57 -0.54
C GLU A 35 -2.12 15.62 0.53
N SER A 36 -1.35 15.24 1.54
CA SER A 36 -0.64 16.09 2.48
C SER A 36 0.44 15.28 3.22
N GLU A 37 1.16 14.39 2.53
CA GLU A 37 2.61 14.18 2.69
C GLU A 37 3.17 13.04 1.80
N GLU A 38 4.12 13.42 0.94
CA GLU A 38 4.88 12.58 0.00
C GLU A 38 5.69 11.46 0.69
N LYS A 39 6.03 10.40 -0.06
CA LYS A 39 7.39 10.12 -0.58
C LYS A 39 7.41 8.78 -1.34
N THR A 40 7.49 8.88 -2.68
CA THR A 40 8.05 7.84 -3.53
C THR A 40 9.49 7.55 -3.08
N SER A 41 9.74 6.34 -2.57
CA SER A 41 11.10 5.83 -2.32
C SER A 41 11.57 5.08 -3.56
N GLU A 42 12.27 5.79 -4.45
CA GLU A 42 13.12 5.21 -5.50
C GLU A 42 14.38 6.07 -5.60
N GLN A 43 15.42 5.67 -4.85
CA GLN A 43 16.77 6.19 -5.01
C GLN A 43 17.82 5.19 -4.47
N ASN A 44 18.25 4.26 -5.32
CA ASN A 44 19.67 3.89 -5.56
C ASN A 44 19.81 2.82 -6.64
#